data_AF-A0A839YBT3-F1
#
_entry.id   AF-A0A839YBT3-F1
#
_cell.length_a   1.000
_cell.length_b   1.000
_cell.length_c   1.000
_cell.angle_alpha   90.00
_cell.angle_beta   90.00
_cell.angle_gamma   90.00
#
_symmetry.space_group_name_H-M   'P 1'
#
loop_
_entity.id
_entity.type
_entity.pdbx_description
1 polymer ?
#
loop_
_entity_poly.entity_id
_entity_poly.type
_entity_poly.pdbx_seq_one_letter_code
_entity_poly.pdbx_strand_id
1 'polypeptide(L)' 'MSARVCTSVPLVAARDGVVVIESSCGRSFEVSAEVAMQMSEHLIRSAARARGQHRMAEERTEGA' A
#
# COMPACT_ATOMS: atom_id res chain seq x y z
N MET A 1 -22.53 2.88 -8.38
CA MET A 1 -21.66 2.39 -7.27
C MET A 1 -20.70 3.50 -6.91
N SER A 2 -20.92 4.17 -5.78
CA SER A 2 -20.03 5.25 -5.33
C SER A 2 -18.74 4.61 -4.82
N ALA A 3 -17.60 4.91 -5.47
CA ALA A 3 -16.30 4.56 -4.93
C ALA A 3 -16.14 5.32 -3.61
N ARG A 4 -16.47 4.65 -2.49
CA ARG A 4 -16.08 5.12 -1.17
C ARG A 4 -14.57 5.01 -1.17
N VAL A 5 -13.90 6.13 -1.43
CA VAL A 5 -12.49 6.30 -1.11
C VAL A 5 -12.38 5.95 0.36
N CYS A 6 -11.79 4.81 0.68
CA CYS A 6 -11.56 4.40 2.06
C CYS A 6 -10.55 5.38 2.66
N THR A 7 -11.06 6.45 3.26
CA THR A 7 -10.27 7.50 3.93
C THR A 7 -9.65 7.03 5.25
N SER A 8 -10.00 5.83 5.73
CA SER A 8 -9.42 5.24 6.93
C SER A 8 -8.15 4.46 6.59
N VAL A 9 -7.03 4.91 7.14
CA VAL A 9 -5.75 4.18 7.14
C VAL A 9 -5.99 2.80 7.81
N PRO A 10 -5.49 1.68 7.22
CA PRO A 10 -5.60 0.38 7.87
C PRO A 10 -4.88 0.39 9.22
N LEU A 11 -5.47 -0.27 10.21
CA LEU A 11 -4.82 -0.42 11.51
C LEU A 11 -3.79 -1.55 11.40
N VAL A 12 -2.56 -1.26 11.82
CA VAL A 12 -1.47 -2.24 11.84
C VAL A 12 -0.92 -2.32 13.26
N ALA A 13 -0.97 -3.52 13.84
CA ALA A 13 -0.45 -3.79 15.18
C ALA A 13 0.47 -5.02 15.14
N ALA A 14 1.43 -5.08 16.06
CA ALA A 14 2.32 -6.22 16.21
C ALA A 14 2.25 -6.75 17.65
N ARG A 15 2.09 -8.06 17.79
CA ARG A 15 2.06 -8.74 19.10
C ARG A 15 2.60 -10.16 18.96
N ASP A 16 3.51 -10.55 19.86
CA ASP A 16 4.05 -11.92 19.97
C ASP A 16 4.58 -12.50 18.64
N GLY A 17 5.21 -11.66 17.80
CA GLY A 17 5.78 -12.06 16.50
C GLY A 17 4.79 -12.12 15.34
N VAL A 18 3.51 -11.83 15.60
CA VAL A 18 2.43 -11.74 14.60
C VAL A 18 2.10 -10.28 14.36
N VAL A 19 1.89 -9.93 13.09
CA VAL A 19 1.39 -8.63 12.65
C VAL A 19 -0.07 -8.78 12.26
N VAL A 20 -0.92 -7.96 12.86
CA VAL A 20 -2.36 -7.88 12.58
C VAL A 20 -2.60 -6.65 11.72
N ILE A 21 -3.23 -6.85 10.56
CA ILE A 21 -3.63 -5.80 9.64
C ILE A 21 -5.16 -5.79 9.58
N GLU A 22 -5.78 -4.71 10.05
CA GLU A 22 -7.22 -4.52 9.94
C GLU A 22 -7.52 -3.57 8.78
N SER A 23 -8.23 -4.08 7.79
CA SER A 23 -8.68 -3.29 6.66
C SER A 23 -9.81 -2.35 7.07
N SER A 24 -9.98 -1.30 6.27
CA SER A 24 -11.10 -0.36 6.38
C SER A 24 -12.49 -1.00 6.22
N CYS A 25 -12.58 -2.22 5.69
CA CYS A 25 -13.82 -2.97 5.60
C CYS A 25 -14.03 -3.96 6.76
N GLY A 26 -13.24 -3.84 7.83
CA GLY A 26 -13.36 -4.66 9.03
C GLY A 26 -12.82 -6.09 8.86
N ARG A 27 -11.95 -6.32 7.88
CA ARG A 27 -11.27 -7.61 7.72
C ARG A 27 -9.92 -7.56 8.42
N SER A 28 -9.66 -8.52 9.30
CA SER A 28 -8.36 -8.71 9.92
C SER A 28 -7.55 -9.77 9.17
N PHE A 29 -6.25 -9.53 9.06
CA PHE A 29 -5.28 -10.47 8.54
C PHE A 29 -4.16 -10.60 9.55
N GLU A 30 -3.85 -11.84 9.92
CA GLU A 30 -2.69 -12.15 10.76
C GLU A 30 -1.59 -12.71 9.86
N VAL A 31 -0.42 -12.10 9.94
CA VAL A 31 0.75 -12.50 9.15
C VAL A 31 1.97 -12.55 10.04
N SER A 32 2.97 -13.37 9.67
CA SER A 32 4.26 -13.31 10.34
C SER A 32 4.95 -11.97 10.07
N ALA A 33 5.84 -11.56 10.96
CA ALA A 33 6.66 -10.36 10.76
C ALA A 33 7.44 -10.40 9.43
N GLU A 34 7.91 -11.58 9.02
CA GLU A 34 8.61 -11.75 7.73
C GLU A 34 7.71 -11.43 6.54
N VAL A 35 6.49 -11.97 6.52
CA VAL A 35 5.52 -11.69 5.46
C VAL A 35 5.15 -10.21 5.43
N ALA A 36 4.94 -9.59 6.60
CA ALA A 36 4.66 -8.15 6.69
C ALA A 36 5.80 -7.29 6.12
N MET A 37 7.06 -7.67 6.36
CA MET A 37 8.22 -6.97 5.78
C MET A 37 8.26 -7.11 4.25
N GLN A 38 8.06 -8.32 3.72
CA GLN A 38 8.04 -8.55 2.28
C GLN A 38 6.92 -7.75 1.58
N MET A 39 5.73 -7.71 2.18
CA MET A 39 4.61 -6.89 1.69
C MET A 39 4.96 -5.40 1.69
N SER A 40 5.57 -4.91 2.77
CA SER A 40 5.98 -3.51 2.90
C SER A 40 7.01 -3.13 1.83
N GLU A 41 8.00 -3.98 1.59
CA GLU A 41 9.00 -3.75 0.56
C GLU A 41 8.39 -3.71 -0.84
N HIS A 42 7.47 -4.64 -1.13
CA HIS A 42 6.76 -4.66 -2.40
C HIS A 42 5.97 -3.35 -2.62
N LEU A 43 5.26 -2.86 -1.60
CA LEU A 43 4.51 -1.60 -1.69
C LEU A 43 5.42 -0.41 -1.95
N ILE A 44 6.55 -0.30 -1.25
CA ILE A 44 7.52 0.79 -1.44
C ILE A 44 8.10 0.75 -2.87
N ARG A 45 8.53 -0.43 -3.34
CA ARG A 45 9.06 -0.59 -4.70
C ARG A 45 8.01 -0.23 -5.77
N SER A 46 6.77 -0.68 -5.58
CA SER A 46 5.67 -0.38 -6.51
C SER A 46 5.33 1.12 -6.52
N ALA A 47 5.28 1.77 -5.36
CA ALA A 47 5.06 3.22 -5.26
C ALA A 47 6.20 4.02 -5.91
N ALA A 48 7.45 3.60 -5.72
CA ALA A 48 8.61 4.23 -6.36
C ALA A 48 8.54 4.10 -7.89
N ARG A 49 8.17 2.92 -8.41
CA ARG A 49 7.96 2.69 -9.84
C ARG A 49 6.84 3.56 -10.40
N ALA A 50 5.69 3.63 -9.73
CA ALA A 50 4.58 4.47 -10.15
C ALA A 50 4.97 5.95 -10.20
N ARG A 51 5.71 6.46 -9.19
CA ARG A 51 6.25 7.83 -9.21
C ARG A 51 7.22 8.07 -10.36
N GLY A 52 8.08 7.11 -10.68
CA GLY A 52 8.97 7.19 -11.84
C GLY A 52 8.22 7.21 -13.18
N GLN A 53 7.12 6.45 -13.29
CA GLN A 53 6.26 6.44 -14.47
C GLN A 53 5.47 7.73 -14.65
N HIS A 54 5.01 8.35 -13.55
CA HIS A 54 4.34 9.66 -13.59
C HIS A 54 5.25 10.76 -14.15
N ARG A 55 6.53 10.80 -13.75
CA ARG A 55 7.49 11.79 -14.28
C ARG A 55 7.69 11.66 -15.79
N MET A 56 7.81 10.44 -16.30
CA MET A 56 7.97 10.17 -17.73
C MET A 56 6.69 10.49 -18.54
N ALA A 57 5.52 10.40 -17.93
CA ALA A 57 4.24 10.73 -18.57
C ALA A 57 4.01 12.25 -18.64
N GLU A 58 4.39 13.00 -17.59
CA GLU A 58 4.34 14.47 -17.58
C GLU A 58 5.29 15.07 -18.63
N GLU A 59 6.53 14.60 -18.72
CA GLU A 59 7.50 15.02 -19.75
C GLU A 59 7.02 14.76 -21.19
N ARG A 60 6.18 13.75 -21.40
CA ARG A 60 5.56 13.46 -22.71
C ARG A 60 4.38 14.35 -23.06
N THR A 61 3.77 15.02 -22.08
CA THR A 61 2.57 15.83 -22.27
C THR A 61 2.92 17.31 -22.47
N GLU A 62 4.07 17.76 -21.95
CA GLU A 62 4.58 19.14 -22.16
C GLU A 62 5.38 19.31 -23.46
N GLY A 63 5.62 18.23 -24.21
CA GLY A 63 6.34 18.24 -25.49
C GLY A 63 5.47 18.11 -26.75
N ALA A 64 4.14 18.31 -26.65
CA ALA A 64 3.20 18.21 -27.76
C ALA A 64 2.65 19.58 -28.19
#